data_AF-A0A239EJF7-F1
#
_entry.id   AF-A0A239EJF7-F1
#
_cell.length_a   1.000
_cell.length_b   1.000
_cell.length_c   1.000
_cell.angle_alpha   90.00
_cell.angle_beta   90.00
_cell.angle_gamma   90.00
#
_symmetry.space_group_name_H-M   'P 1'
#
loop_
_entity.id
_entity.type
_entity.pdbx_description
1 polymer ?
#
loop_
_entity_poly.entity_id
_entity_poly.type
_entity_poly.pdbx_seq_one_letter_code
_entity_poly.pdbx_strand_id
1 'polypeptide(L)' 'MQRYLSRSEVAKLIGVKPDSLGRYKLPDPDAMIGSIKGWLPETIEQWHVARPGRGNWKVKNG' A
#
# COMPACT_ATOMS: atom_id res chain seq x y z
N MET A 1 -10.14 -6.54 16.95
CA MET A 1 -9.22 -5.39 17.15
C MET A 1 -8.81 -4.91 15.77
N GLN A 2 -9.06 -3.65 15.42
CA GLN A 2 -8.74 -3.12 14.10
C GLN A 2 -7.36 -2.46 14.15
N ARG A 3 -6.45 -2.88 13.28
CA ARG A 3 -5.07 -2.36 13.20
C ARG A 3 -4.89 -1.60 11.90
N TYR A 4 -4.51 -0.33 12.01
CA TYR A 4 -4.16 0.50 10.86
C TYR A 4 -2.65 0.53 10.67
N LEU A 5 -2.24 0.46 9.41
CA LEU A 5 -0.88 0.61 8.95
C LEU A 5 -0.55 2.09 8.81
N SER A 6 0.55 2.51 9.43
CA SER A 6 1.20 3.76 9.08
C SER A 6 1.83 3.69 7.70
N ARG A 7 2.14 4.86 7.11
CA ARG A 7 2.82 4.95 5.81
C ARG A 7 4.09 4.09 5.73
N SER A 8 4.90 4.05 6.78
CA SER A 8 6.12 3.21 6.82
C SER A 8 5.82 1.72 6.81
N GLU A 9 4.70 1.29 7.40
CA GLU A 9 4.28 -0.12 7.39
C GLU A 9 3.67 -0.53 6.05
N VAL A 10 2.96 0.38 5.38
CA VAL A 10 2.52 0.20 3.99
C VAL A 10 3.73 -0.10 3.09
N ALA A 11 4.83 0.64 3.25
CA ALA A 11 6.08 0.40 2.50
C ALA A 11 6.66 -0.99 2.75
N LYS A 12 6.70 -1.42 4.02
CA LYS A 12 7.18 -2.75 4.40
C LYS A 12 6.30 -3.85 3.79
N LEU A 13 4.97 -3.67 3.83
CA LEU A 13 4.02 -4.64 3.29
C LEU A 13 4.22 -4.89 1.79
N ILE A 14 4.44 -3.82 1.02
CA ILE A 14 4.62 -3.92 -0.43
C ILE A 14 6.09 -4.08 -0.87
N GLY A 15 7.01 -4.24 0.08
CA GLY A 15 8.44 -4.47 -0.19
C GLY A 15 9.18 -3.29 -0.83
N VAL A 16 8.81 -2.05 -0.51
CA VAL A 16 9.47 -0.84 -1.03
C VAL A 16 10.09 0.00 0.07
N LYS A 17 11.01 0.90 -0.30
CA LYS A 17 11.54 1.90 0.64
C LYS A 17 10.46 2.93 1.02
N PRO A 18 10.36 3.35 2.29
CA PRO A 18 9.40 4.39 2.71
C PRO A 18 9.46 5.67 1.88
N ASP A 19 10.65 6.10 1.46
CA ASP A 19 10.84 7.29 0.63
C ASP A 19 10.19 7.16 -0.76
N SER A 20 10.10 5.94 -1.29
CA SER A 20 9.46 5.68 -2.58
C SER A 20 7.94 5.84 -2.53
N LEU A 21 7.32 5.82 -1.35
CA LEU A 21 5.89 6.08 -1.17
C LEU A 21 5.46 7.49 -1.56
N GLY A 22 6.38 8.45 -1.69
CA GLY A 22 6.03 9.78 -2.20
C GLY A 22 5.60 9.76 -3.67
N ARG A 23 6.03 8.75 -4.42
CA ARG A 23 5.80 8.62 -5.87
C ARG A 23 4.59 7.77 -6.22
N TYR A 24 4.07 6.99 -5.26
CA TYR A 24 2.90 6.16 -5.46
C TYR A 24 1.61 6.95 -5.18
N LYS A 25 0.62 6.80 -6.07
CA LYS A 25 -0.76 7.20 -5.77
C LYS A 25 -1.38 6.13 -4.88
N LEU A 26 -1.17 6.27 -3.56
CA LEU A 26 -1.79 5.42 -2.55
C LEU A 26 -3.32 5.60 -2.56
N PRO A 27 -4.07 4.57 -2.11
CA PRO A 27 -5.51 4.72 -1.93
C PRO A 27 -5.80 5.72 -0.81
N ASP A 28 -7.05 6.16 -0.74
CA ASP A 28 -7.52 6.97 0.38
C ASP A 28 -7.31 6.22 1.71
N PRO A 29 -6.95 6.93 2.79
CA PRO A 29 -6.75 6.30 4.09
C PRO A 29 -8.08 5.86 4.71
N ASP A 30 -8.10 4.65 5.27
CA ASP A 30 -9.26 4.11 6.02
C ASP A 30 -9.46 4.83 7.36
N ALA A 31 -8.40 5.43 7.92
CA ALA A 31 -8.48 6.21 9.14
C ALA A 31 -7.55 7.44 9.10
N MET A 32 -8.01 8.52 9.71
CA MET A 32 -7.26 9.76 9.91
C MET A 32 -7.19 10.09 11.40
N ILE A 33 -5.99 10.26 11.93
CA ILE A 33 -5.76 10.67 13.32
C ILE A 33 -4.90 11.94 13.29
N GLY A 34 -5.54 13.10 13.39
CA GLY A 34 -4.88 14.38 13.13
C GLY A 34 -4.30 14.41 11.71
N SER A 35 -2.99 14.55 11.59
CA SER A 35 -2.27 14.51 10.31
C SER A 35 -1.82 13.10 9.89
N ILE A 36 -1.98 12.09 10.76
CA ILE A 36 -1.55 10.73 10.51
C ILE A 36 -2.60 9.99 9.68
N LYS A 37 -2.14 9.42 8.57
CA LYS A 37 -2.91 8.55 7.68
C LYS A 37 -2.73 7.09 8.08
N GLY A 38 -3.82 6.36 8.20
CA GLY A 38 -3.86 4.93 8.48
C GLY A 38 -4.59 4.15 7.40
N TRP A 39 -4.06 2.98 7.03
CA TRP A 39 -4.70 2.08 6.08
C TRP A 39 -4.92 0.70 6.68
N LEU A 40 -5.99 0.02 6.30
CA LEU A 40 -6.14 -1.39 6.61
C LEU A 40 -5.14 -2.20 5.75
N PRO A 41 -4.61 -3.32 6.27
CA PRO A 41 -3.80 -4.23 5.47
C PRO A 41 -4.51 -4.65 4.17
N GLU A 42 -5.79 -4.98 4.28
CA GLU A 42 -6.63 -5.39 3.14
C GLU A 42 -6.75 -4.31 2.07
N THR A 43 -6.98 -3.04 2.46
CA THR A 43 -7.04 -1.90 1.54
C THR A 43 -5.75 -1.76 0.73
N ILE A 44 -4.59 -1.94 1.39
CA ILE A 44 -3.29 -1.88 0.72
C ILE A 44 -3.05 -3.09 -0.16
N GLU A 45 -3.45 -4.29 0.26
CA GLU A 45 -3.31 -5.51 -0.54
C GLU A 45 -4.13 -5.44 -1.82
N GLN A 46 -5.41 -5.07 -1.72
CA GLN A 46 -6.29 -4.87 -2.88
C GLN A 46 -5.73 -3.81 -3.83
N TRP A 47 -5.30 -2.67 -3.30
CA TRP A 47 -4.63 -1.65 -4.09
C TRP A 47 -3.34 -2.17 -4.72
N HIS A 48 -2.51 -2.92 -4.00
CA HIS A 48 -1.23 -3.42 -4.49
C HIS A 48 -1.40 -4.39 -5.68
N VAL A 49 -2.44 -5.23 -5.64
CA VAL A 49 -2.83 -6.12 -6.75
C VAL A 49 -3.33 -5.33 -7.95
N ALA A 50 -4.14 -4.30 -7.73
CA ALA A 50 -4.77 -3.51 -8.79
C ALA A 50 -3.94 -2.32 -9.31
N ARG A 51 -2.80 -1.99 -8.67
CA ARG A 51 -2.12 -0.71 -8.94
C ARG A 51 -1.59 -0.64 -10.39
N PRO A 52 -1.77 0.50 -11.09
CA PRO A 52 -1.39 0.68 -12.51
C PRO A 52 0.13 0.86 -12.75
N GLY A 53 0.96 0.04 -12.11
CA GLY A 53 2.42 0.18 -12.08
C GLY A 53 3.19 -1.13 -12.03
N ARG A 54 2.62 -2.22 -12.53
CA ARG A 54 3.42 -3.37 -12.98
C ARG A 54 3.37 -3.37 -14.51
N GLY A 55 4.38 -2.74 -15.11
CA GLY A 55 4.77 -3.12 -16.46
C GLY A 55 4.86 -4.64 -16.51
N ASN A 56 4.07 -5.20 -17.41
CA ASN A 56 3.93 -6.61 -17.73
C ASN A 56 5.26 -7.38 -17.60
N TRP A 57 5.43 -8.22 -16.57
CA TRP A 57 6.35 -9.38 -16.68
C TRP A 57 5.90 -10.55 -15.80
N LYS A 58 5.33 -11.52 -16.52
CA LYS A 58 5.10 -12.94 -16.23
C LYS A 58 4.07 -13.31 -15.15
N VAL A 59 2.87 -13.51 -15.66
CA VAL A 59 2.21 -14.83 -15.53
C VAL A 59 3.23 -15.96 -15.73
N LYS A 60 3.50 -16.71 -14.67
CA LYS A 60 3.91 -18.13 -14.72
C LYS A 60 3.53 -18.76 -13.39
N ASN A 61 2.35 -19.36 -13.34
CA ASN A 61 2.19 -20.63 -12.66
C ASN A 61 1.56 -21.55 -13.70
N GLY A 62 2.38 -22.46 -14.22
CA GLY A 62 1.91 -23.71 -14.79
C GLY A 62 1.70 -24.72 -13.68
#